data_AF-A0A1B6HEQ5-F1
#
_entry.id   AF-A0A1B6HEQ5-F1
#
_cell.length_a   1.000
_cell.length_b   1.000
_cell.length_c   1.000
_cell.angle_alpha   90.00
_cell.angle_beta   90.00
_cell.angle_gamma   90.00
#
_symmetry.space_group_name_H-M   'P 1'
#
loop_
_entity.id
_entity.type
_entity.pdbx_description
1 polymer ?
#
loop_
_entity_poly.entity_id
_entity_poly.type
_entity_poly.pdbx_seq_one_letter_code
_entity_poly.pdbx_strand_id
1 'polypeptide(L)'
;MKPALLLVAVAFGVLLVLPSSFGAPCKCSSKKELPARNCGEDDVTYYKRVFTVESSSECSVTKFYKSVFTQYSNEDKTAYVKRIDVIFGSVYKNLDCRVNIKRQDYLQKYYEYKFAKQSNENDEEYFERVLTRKDESEETYTCKCELLKKFVKKIDWSKVKIEGKSKKGFSLIGKIKSRSCGNKEVSELISLFKF
;
A
#
# COMPACT_ATOMS: atom_id res chain seq x y z
N MET A 1 -29.26 -90.69 -18.86
CA MET A 1 -29.13 -89.33 -18.27
C MET A 1 -28.78 -88.36 -19.39
N LYS A 2 -29.42 -87.18 -19.41
CA LYS A 2 -29.40 -86.14 -20.46
C LYS A 2 -28.11 -85.28 -20.42
N PRO A 3 -27.83 -84.48 -21.46
CA PRO A 3 -26.51 -84.19 -22.03
C PRO A 3 -25.99 -82.77 -21.67
N ALA A 4 -24.78 -82.41 -22.12
CA ALA A 4 -24.48 -81.01 -22.42
C ALA A 4 -23.33 -80.87 -23.44
N LEU A 5 -23.69 -80.36 -24.63
CA LEU A 5 -22.82 -79.76 -25.63
C LEU A 5 -22.22 -78.45 -25.09
N LEU A 6 -20.93 -78.25 -25.38
CA LEU A 6 -20.16 -77.07 -25.01
C LEU A 6 -20.35 -75.99 -26.09
N LEU A 7 -21.05 -74.91 -25.74
CA LEU A 7 -21.23 -73.73 -26.59
C LEU A 7 -20.01 -72.80 -26.45
N VAL A 8 -19.37 -72.50 -27.57
CA VAL A 8 -18.37 -71.45 -27.74
C VAL A 8 -19.12 -70.12 -27.85
N ALA A 9 -18.81 -69.17 -26.96
CA ALA A 9 -19.25 -67.78 -27.08
C ALA A 9 -18.05 -66.88 -27.37
N VAL A 10 -18.06 -66.29 -28.56
CA VAL A 10 -17.19 -65.19 -28.98
C VAL A 10 -17.80 -63.90 -28.43
N ALA A 11 -17.09 -63.20 -27.56
CA ALA A 11 -17.49 -61.88 -27.07
C ALA A 11 -16.67 -60.80 -27.77
N PHE A 12 -17.39 -59.99 -28.55
CA PHE A 12 -16.95 -58.80 -29.27
C PHE A 12 -16.37 -57.74 -28.32
N GLY A 13 -15.33 -57.06 -28.80
CA GLY A 13 -14.65 -55.99 -28.09
C GLY A 13 -15.53 -54.76 -27.87
N VAL A 14 -15.41 -54.19 -26.67
CA VAL A 14 -15.80 -52.82 -26.37
C VAL A 14 -14.51 -52.06 -26.06
N LEU A 15 -14.07 -51.23 -27.01
CA LEU A 15 -13.00 -50.28 -26.80
C LEU A 15 -13.56 -49.11 -25.99
N LEU A 16 -13.51 -49.20 -24.66
CA LEU A 16 -13.75 -48.04 -23.80
C LEU A 16 -12.52 -47.13 -23.84
N VAL A 17 -12.57 -46.14 -24.73
CA VAL A 17 -11.66 -44.99 -24.67
C VAL A 17 -12.05 -44.20 -23.40
N LEU A 18 -11.25 -44.36 -22.35
CA LEU A 18 -11.30 -43.48 -21.20
C LEU A 18 -10.99 -42.05 -21.68
N PRO A 19 -11.82 -41.04 -21.36
CA PRO A 19 -11.38 -39.67 -21.52
C PRO A 19 -10.22 -39.46 -20.56
N SER A 20 -9.03 -39.25 -21.11
CA SER A 20 -7.89 -38.69 -20.41
C SER A 20 -8.35 -37.39 -19.78
N SER A 21 -8.66 -37.43 -18.48
CA SER A 21 -8.74 -36.25 -17.66
C SER A 21 -7.36 -35.62 -17.68
N PHE A 22 -7.14 -34.70 -18.62
CA PHE A 22 -6.14 -33.67 -18.47
C PHE A 22 -6.60 -32.80 -17.32
N GLY A 23 -6.41 -33.30 -16.09
CA GLY A 23 -6.31 -32.44 -14.93
C GLY A 23 -5.22 -31.43 -15.25
N ALA A 24 -5.63 -30.20 -15.55
CA ALA A 24 -4.72 -29.08 -15.62
C ALA A 24 -3.83 -29.16 -14.37
N PRO A 25 -2.50 -29.02 -14.47
CA PRO A 25 -1.69 -28.88 -13.28
C PRO A 25 -2.21 -27.64 -12.56
N CYS A 26 -2.92 -27.87 -11.46
CA CYS A 26 -3.27 -26.82 -10.53
C CYS A 26 -1.93 -26.28 -10.03
N LYS A 27 -1.48 -25.18 -10.66
CA LYS A 27 -0.42 -24.33 -10.13
C LYS A 27 -0.99 -23.69 -8.87
N CYS A 28 -1.05 -24.47 -7.80
CA CYS A 28 -1.05 -23.94 -6.45
C CYS A 28 0.34 -23.35 -6.25
N SER A 29 0.59 -22.17 -6.81
CA SER A 29 1.63 -21.30 -6.26
C SER A 29 1.16 -21.00 -4.85
N SER A 30 1.59 -21.83 -3.89
CA SER A 30 1.34 -21.63 -2.47
C SER A 30 1.92 -20.26 -2.13
N LYS A 31 1.03 -19.25 -2.08
CA LYS A 31 1.38 -17.92 -1.63
C LYS A 31 1.96 -18.08 -0.22
N LYS A 32 3.05 -17.38 0.07
CA LYS A 32 3.73 -17.48 1.36
C LYS A 32 2.80 -16.96 2.45
N GLU A 33 2.66 -17.70 3.54
CA GLU A 33 1.89 -17.30 4.72
C GLU A 33 2.83 -16.75 5.80
N LEU A 34 2.32 -15.85 6.64
CA LEU A 34 3.02 -15.47 7.87
C LEU A 34 2.96 -16.62 8.89
N PRO A 35 4.07 -16.92 9.61
CA PRO A 35 4.06 -17.93 10.66
C PRO A 35 3.05 -17.61 11.77
N ALA A 36 2.50 -18.63 12.43
CA ALA A 36 1.65 -18.41 13.60
C ALA A 36 2.39 -17.69 14.75
N ARG A 37 1.64 -16.95 15.55
CA ARG A 37 2.14 -16.34 16.78
C ARG A 37 2.31 -17.39 17.87
N ASN A 38 3.31 -17.19 18.71
CA ASN A 38 3.43 -17.94 19.95
C ASN A 38 2.39 -17.41 20.95
N CYS A 39 1.98 -18.27 21.91
CA CYS A 39 1.03 -17.87 22.94
C CYS A 39 1.60 -16.69 23.77
N GLY A 40 0.81 -15.62 23.91
CA GLY A 40 1.23 -14.42 24.65
C GLY A 40 2.26 -13.52 23.94
N GLU A 41 2.61 -13.81 22.69
CA GLU A 41 3.61 -13.04 21.95
C GLU A 41 3.06 -11.69 21.46
N ASP A 42 3.68 -10.60 21.92
CA ASP A 42 3.37 -9.25 21.47
C ASP A 42 3.85 -9.01 20.03
N ASP A 43 3.36 -7.94 19.40
CA ASP A 43 3.67 -7.61 18.02
C ASP A 43 5.17 -7.38 17.77
N VAL A 44 5.88 -6.75 18.71
CA VAL A 44 7.30 -6.44 18.54
C VAL A 44 8.11 -7.72 18.58
N THR A 45 7.85 -8.57 19.56
CA THR A 45 8.52 -9.87 19.70
C THR A 45 8.25 -10.75 18.47
N TYR A 46 6.99 -10.84 18.03
CA TYR A 46 6.60 -11.59 16.85
C TYR A 46 7.32 -11.11 15.59
N TYR A 47 7.28 -9.81 15.29
CA TYR A 47 7.87 -9.29 14.06
C TYR A 47 9.40 -9.31 14.05
N LYS A 48 10.08 -9.17 15.20
CA LYS A 48 11.54 -9.38 15.29
C LYS A 48 11.95 -10.81 14.96
N ARG A 49 11.13 -11.79 15.37
CA ARG A 49 11.36 -13.21 15.11
C ARG A 49 11.07 -13.58 13.65
N VAL A 50 9.99 -13.04 13.08
CA VAL A 50 9.57 -13.36 11.72
C VAL A 50 10.43 -12.67 10.66
N PHE A 51 10.83 -11.42 10.92
CA PHE A 51 11.66 -10.64 10.01
C PHE A 51 13.01 -10.42 10.66
N THR A 52 14.06 -11.03 10.14
CA THR A 52 15.42 -10.86 10.68
C THR A 52 16.38 -10.60 9.54
N VAL A 53 17.41 -9.78 9.82
CA VAL A 53 18.55 -9.59 8.93
C VAL A 53 19.59 -10.64 9.29
N GLU A 54 19.86 -11.58 8.39
CA GLU A 54 20.79 -12.70 8.63
C GLU A 54 22.25 -12.22 8.68
N SER A 55 22.60 -11.24 7.86
CA SER A 55 23.92 -10.61 7.79
C SER A 55 23.85 -9.21 7.16
N SER A 56 24.95 -8.45 7.25
CA SER A 56 25.10 -7.14 6.62
C SER A 56 25.30 -7.18 5.10
N SER A 57 25.31 -8.36 4.48
CA SER A 57 25.42 -8.47 3.02
C SER A 57 24.20 -7.88 2.31
N GLU A 58 24.40 -7.23 1.16
CA GLU A 58 23.30 -6.66 0.37
C GLU A 58 22.25 -7.70 -0.03
N CYS A 59 22.65 -8.96 -0.23
CA CYS A 59 21.73 -10.07 -0.50
C CYS A 59 20.80 -10.33 0.70
N SER A 60 21.35 -10.42 1.91
CA SER A 60 20.58 -10.58 3.16
C SER A 60 19.63 -9.40 3.38
N VAL A 61 20.13 -8.17 3.23
CA VAL A 61 19.32 -6.96 3.38
C VAL A 61 18.19 -6.91 2.35
N THR A 62 18.47 -7.28 1.10
CA THR A 62 17.46 -7.40 0.03
C THR A 62 16.39 -8.44 0.37
N LYS A 63 16.77 -9.62 0.89
CA LYS A 63 15.82 -10.65 1.32
C LYS A 63 14.94 -10.16 2.47
N PHE A 64 15.53 -9.45 3.43
CA PHE A 64 14.81 -8.84 4.54
C PHE A 64 13.79 -7.81 4.04
N TYR A 65 14.18 -6.89 3.16
CA TYR A 65 13.23 -5.93 2.59
C TYR A 65 12.11 -6.61 1.81
N LYS A 66 12.45 -7.61 0.98
CA LYS A 66 11.44 -8.42 0.28
C LYS A 66 10.47 -9.09 1.24
N SER A 67 10.93 -9.67 2.34
CA SER A 67 10.02 -10.31 3.30
C SER A 67 9.12 -9.30 4.00
N VAL A 68 9.66 -8.18 4.48
CA VAL A 68 8.88 -7.12 5.14
C VAL A 68 7.77 -6.57 4.22
N PHE A 69 8.06 -6.33 2.94
CA PHE A 69 7.10 -5.70 2.01
C PHE A 69 6.32 -6.70 1.12
N THR A 70 6.52 -8.00 1.32
CA THR A 70 5.65 -9.01 0.70
C THR A 70 4.28 -8.95 1.35
N GLN A 71 3.23 -9.02 0.52
CA GLN A 71 1.89 -9.30 1.02
C GLN A 71 1.67 -10.82 1.07
N TYR A 72 1.45 -11.36 2.26
CA TYR A 72 1.25 -12.78 2.53
C TYR A 72 -0.20 -13.21 2.25
N SER A 73 -0.45 -14.51 2.06
CA SER A 73 -1.78 -15.05 1.73
C SER A 73 -2.82 -14.83 2.81
N ASN A 74 -2.39 -14.90 4.06
CA ASN A 74 -3.23 -14.78 5.25
C ASN A 74 -3.38 -13.32 5.72
N GLU A 75 -3.06 -12.33 4.87
CA GLU A 75 -3.31 -10.92 5.16
C GLU A 75 -4.08 -10.21 4.05
N ASP A 76 -5.14 -9.50 4.45
CA ASP A 76 -5.78 -8.52 3.59
C ASP A 76 -4.96 -7.21 3.51
N LYS A 77 -5.47 -6.22 2.77
CA LYS A 77 -4.77 -4.94 2.59
C LYS A 77 -4.59 -4.18 3.91
N THR A 78 -5.57 -4.25 4.81
CA THR A 78 -5.57 -3.52 6.09
C THR A 78 -4.58 -4.16 7.05
N ALA A 79 -4.57 -5.49 7.15
CA ALA A 79 -3.62 -6.26 7.94
C ALA A 79 -2.17 -6.04 7.45
N TYR A 80 -1.95 -6.03 6.13
CA TYR A 80 -0.65 -5.71 5.52
C TYR A 80 -0.14 -4.31 5.93
N VAL A 81 -0.99 -3.28 5.82
CA VAL A 81 -0.61 -1.90 6.22
C VAL A 81 -0.34 -1.83 7.72
N LYS A 82 -1.20 -2.42 8.56
CA LYS A 82 -1.05 -2.42 10.02
C LYS A 82 0.27 -3.07 10.44
N ARG A 83 0.64 -4.19 9.82
CA ARG A 83 1.92 -4.86 10.07
C ARG A 83 3.10 -3.95 9.77
N ILE A 84 3.13 -3.32 8.60
CA ILE A 84 4.23 -2.43 8.22
C ILE A 84 4.27 -1.19 9.14
N ASP A 85 3.12 -0.69 9.58
CA ASP A 85 3.05 0.41 10.55
C ASP A 85 3.68 0.05 11.89
N VAL A 86 3.42 -1.16 12.41
CA VAL A 86 4.08 -1.65 13.64
C VAL A 86 5.58 -1.85 13.41
N ILE A 87 5.96 -2.40 12.25
CA ILE A 87 7.38 -2.58 11.91
C ILE A 87 8.11 -1.24 11.92
N PHE A 88 7.55 -0.21 11.30
CA PHE A 88 8.14 1.12 11.30
C PHE A 88 8.06 1.84 12.65
N GLY A 89 6.98 1.66 13.41
CA GLY A 89 6.75 2.37 14.66
C GLY A 89 7.49 1.79 15.85
N SER A 90 7.70 0.47 15.87
CA SER A 90 8.08 -0.25 17.09
C SER A 90 9.19 -1.27 16.90
N VAL A 91 9.36 -1.85 15.70
CA VAL A 91 10.33 -2.94 15.47
C VAL A 91 11.65 -2.39 14.93
N TYR A 92 11.59 -1.68 13.80
CA TYR A 92 12.72 -1.13 13.06
C TYR A 92 12.47 0.34 12.72
N LYS A 93 12.53 1.21 13.74
CA LYS A 93 12.26 2.65 13.64
C LYS A 93 13.13 3.38 12.61
N ASN A 94 14.33 2.87 12.39
CA ASN A 94 15.35 3.48 11.53
C ASN A 94 15.50 2.77 10.18
N LEU A 95 14.46 2.10 9.67
CA LEU A 95 14.50 1.54 8.31
C LEU A 95 14.67 2.67 7.28
N ASP A 96 15.79 2.60 6.57
CA ASP A 96 16.22 3.64 5.64
C ASP A 96 15.45 3.65 4.31
N CYS A 97 14.56 2.67 4.05
CA CYS A 97 13.83 2.56 2.78
C CYS A 97 13.02 3.79 2.37
N ARG A 98 12.70 4.70 3.29
CA ARG A 98 12.06 5.98 2.96
C ARG A 98 13.04 6.92 2.24
N VAL A 99 14.27 7.02 2.73
CA VAL A 99 15.29 7.95 2.23
C VAL A 99 16.27 7.31 1.22
N ASN A 100 16.47 5.99 1.30
CA ASN A 100 17.38 5.26 0.43
C ASN A 100 16.68 4.85 -0.87
N ILE A 101 17.02 5.55 -1.95
CA ILE A 101 16.47 5.37 -3.30
C ILE A 101 16.50 3.89 -3.74
N LYS A 102 17.57 3.14 -3.42
CA LYS A 102 17.70 1.71 -3.81
C LYS A 102 16.64 0.80 -3.18
N ARG A 103 15.97 1.28 -2.11
CA ARG A 103 15.02 0.51 -1.29
C ARG A 103 13.60 1.09 -1.34
N GLN A 104 13.41 2.26 -1.96
CA GLN A 104 12.10 2.92 -2.01
C GLN A 104 11.05 2.11 -2.76
N ASP A 105 11.43 1.32 -3.76
CA ASP A 105 10.45 0.59 -4.58
C ASP A 105 9.71 -0.49 -3.80
N TYR A 106 10.26 -0.96 -2.67
CA TYR A 106 9.54 -1.82 -1.73
C TYR A 106 8.32 -1.13 -1.10
N LEU A 107 8.34 0.20 -1.02
CA LEU A 107 7.27 0.98 -0.40
C LEU A 107 6.04 1.13 -1.28
N GLN A 108 6.11 0.83 -2.59
CA GLN A 108 5.05 1.13 -3.54
C GLN A 108 3.67 0.63 -3.06
N LYS A 109 3.55 -0.69 -2.82
CA LYS A 109 2.28 -1.29 -2.39
C LYS A 109 1.81 -0.73 -1.04
N TYR A 110 2.74 -0.49 -0.12
CA TYR A 110 2.42 0.10 1.17
C TYR A 110 1.85 1.51 1.03
N TYR A 111 2.45 2.37 0.21
CA TYR A 111 1.94 3.72 -0.03
C TYR A 111 0.59 3.70 -0.76
N GLU A 112 0.45 2.85 -1.78
CA GLU A 112 -0.81 2.69 -2.52
C GLU A 112 -1.97 2.26 -1.61
N TYR A 113 -1.73 1.40 -0.62
CA TYR A 113 -2.78 0.94 0.29
C TYR A 113 -3.01 1.89 1.46
N LYS A 114 -1.95 2.34 2.14
CA LYS A 114 -2.05 3.21 3.32
C LYS A 114 -2.64 4.57 2.99
N PHE A 115 -2.28 5.11 1.83
CA PHE A 115 -2.70 6.42 1.37
C PHE A 115 -3.65 6.32 0.19
N ALA A 116 -4.39 5.21 0.08
CA ALA A 116 -5.48 5.12 -0.88
C ALA A 116 -6.51 6.23 -0.61
N LYS A 117 -7.09 6.75 -1.69
CA LYS A 117 -8.26 7.61 -1.60
C LYS A 117 -9.49 6.79 -1.23
N GLN A 118 -10.22 7.24 -0.22
CA GLN A 118 -11.46 6.66 0.26
C GLN A 118 -12.60 6.98 -0.72
N SER A 119 -13.61 6.13 -0.79
CA SER A 119 -14.72 6.30 -1.73
C SER A 119 -15.61 7.51 -1.43
N ASN A 120 -15.62 7.94 -0.17
CA ASN A 120 -16.45 9.03 0.35
C ASN A 120 -15.69 10.36 0.50
N GLU A 121 -14.42 10.44 0.09
CA GLU A 121 -13.65 11.68 0.19
C GLU A 121 -13.41 12.32 -1.18
N ASN A 122 -13.43 13.66 -1.24
CA ASN A 122 -13.00 14.42 -2.40
C ASN A 122 -11.47 14.65 -2.39
N ASP A 123 -10.92 15.35 -3.39
CA ASP A 123 -9.47 15.55 -3.48
C ASP A 123 -8.93 16.45 -2.36
N GLU A 124 -9.69 17.47 -1.95
CA GLU A 124 -9.30 18.40 -0.88
C GLU A 124 -9.27 17.67 0.47
N GLU A 125 -10.30 16.88 0.78
CA GLU A 125 -10.37 16.02 1.97
C GLU A 125 -9.24 14.99 2.00
N TYR A 126 -8.93 14.38 0.84
CA TYR A 126 -7.80 13.48 0.69
C TYR A 126 -6.47 14.18 1.03
N PHE A 127 -6.23 15.37 0.47
CA PHE A 127 -5.00 16.11 0.75
C PHE A 127 -4.92 16.54 2.21
N GLU A 128 -6.03 16.98 2.82
CA GLU A 128 -6.07 17.30 4.24
C GLU A 128 -5.69 16.09 5.10
N ARG A 129 -6.23 14.91 4.80
CA ARG A 129 -5.96 13.69 5.57
C ARG A 129 -4.51 13.20 5.39
N VAL A 130 -3.99 13.23 4.17
CA VAL A 130 -2.72 12.57 3.81
C VAL A 130 -1.51 13.50 3.93
N LEU A 131 -1.67 14.78 3.61
CA LEU A 131 -0.58 15.76 3.55
C LEU A 131 -0.48 16.65 4.78
N THR A 132 -1.46 16.65 5.69
CA THR A 132 -1.28 17.40 6.95
C THR A 132 -0.06 16.89 7.69
N ARG A 133 0.91 17.78 7.87
CA ARG A 133 2.14 17.52 8.60
C ARG A 133 1.82 17.33 10.08
N LYS A 134 2.45 16.32 10.68
CA LYS A 134 2.36 16.01 12.12
C LYS A 134 3.68 16.38 12.81
N ASP A 135 4.06 15.63 13.84
CA ASP A 135 5.29 15.85 14.63
C ASP A 135 6.58 15.37 13.91
N GLU A 136 6.58 15.33 12.58
CA GLU A 136 7.69 14.87 11.76
C GLU A 136 8.60 16.03 11.32
N SER A 137 9.88 15.73 11.09
CA SER A 137 10.85 16.72 10.59
C SER A 137 10.52 17.17 9.16
N GLU A 138 11.04 18.33 8.75
CA GLU A 138 10.84 18.85 7.37
C GLU A 138 11.35 17.85 6.32
N GLU A 139 12.51 17.24 6.56
CA GLU A 139 13.10 16.24 5.68
C GLU A 139 12.22 14.98 5.57
N THR A 140 11.76 14.45 6.71
CA THR A 140 10.88 13.27 6.74
C THR A 140 9.57 13.54 6.01
N TYR A 141 8.99 14.72 6.25
CA TYR A 141 7.76 15.15 5.60
C TYR A 141 7.91 15.30 4.08
N THR A 142 9.00 15.93 3.63
CA THR A 142 9.28 16.15 2.21
C THR A 142 9.48 14.82 1.49
N CYS A 143 10.27 13.93 2.08
CA CYS A 143 10.49 12.57 1.57
C CYS A 143 9.18 11.78 1.47
N LYS A 144 8.30 11.85 2.49
CA LYS A 144 6.96 11.26 2.45
C LYS A 144 6.14 11.77 1.27
N CYS A 145 6.15 13.09 1.03
CA CYS A 145 5.41 13.71 -0.07
C CYS A 145 5.93 13.31 -1.46
N GLU A 146 7.25 13.18 -1.60
CA GLU A 146 7.87 12.68 -2.84
C GLU A 146 7.47 11.23 -3.14
N LEU A 147 7.49 10.36 -2.11
CA LEU A 147 7.05 8.97 -2.24
C LEU A 147 5.55 8.86 -2.55
N LEU A 148 4.72 9.72 -1.96
CA LEU A 148 3.29 9.83 -2.28
C LEU A 148 3.09 10.19 -3.76
N LYS A 149 3.77 11.23 -4.26
CA LYS A 149 3.75 11.60 -5.69
C LYS A 149 4.31 10.48 -6.58
N LYS A 150 5.31 9.74 -6.10
CA LYS A 150 5.92 8.62 -6.83
C LYS A 150 4.95 7.45 -7.00
N PHE A 151 4.22 7.06 -5.96
CA PHE A 151 3.44 5.81 -5.97
C PHE A 151 1.92 6.01 -6.09
N VAL A 152 1.35 7.09 -5.56
CA VAL A 152 -0.10 7.32 -5.59
C VAL A 152 -0.48 8.15 -6.83
N LYS A 153 -0.50 7.50 -8.00
CA LYS A 153 -0.66 8.16 -9.30
C LYS A 153 -2.09 8.57 -9.66
N LYS A 154 -3.11 8.01 -8.99
CA LYS A 154 -4.53 8.25 -9.30
C LYS A 154 -5.09 9.57 -8.74
N ILE A 155 -4.22 10.42 -8.21
CA ILE A 155 -4.57 11.70 -7.57
C ILE A 155 -4.02 12.84 -8.40
N ASP A 156 -4.81 13.89 -8.55
CA ASP A 156 -4.39 15.10 -9.25
C ASP A 156 -3.51 15.97 -8.36
N TRP A 157 -2.20 15.67 -8.37
CA TRP A 157 -1.19 16.41 -7.63
C TRP A 157 -0.99 17.86 -8.07
N SER A 158 -1.61 18.31 -9.19
CA SER A 158 -1.55 19.71 -9.64
C SER A 158 -2.40 20.65 -8.78
N LYS A 159 -3.30 20.10 -7.95
CA LYS A 159 -4.17 20.87 -7.04
C LYS A 159 -3.51 21.21 -5.71
N VAL A 160 -2.26 20.80 -5.50
CA VAL A 160 -1.57 20.98 -4.22
C VAL A 160 -0.13 21.44 -4.39
N LYS A 161 0.27 22.39 -3.55
CA LYS A 161 1.66 22.82 -3.38
C LYS A 161 2.18 22.28 -2.05
N ILE A 162 3.31 21.57 -2.10
CA ILE A 162 3.98 21.06 -0.89
C ILE A 162 4.86 22.18 -0.32
N GLU A 163 4.72 22.41 0.97
CA GLU A 163 5.38 23.48 1.72
C GLU A 163 5.99 22.88 2.98
N GLY A 164 7.12 22.17 2.84
CA GLY A 164 7.72 21.40 3.93
C GLY A 164 8.03 22.20 5.20
N LYS A 165 8.35 23.48 5.06
CA LYS A 165 8.61 24.43 6.16
C LYS A 165 7.35 24.89 6.89
N SER A 166 6.18 24.79 6.26
CA SER A 166 4.93 25.25 6.86
C SER A 166 4.44 24.26 7.93
N LYS A 167 3.69 24.77 8.91
CA LYS A 167 3.10 23.94 9.97
C LYS A 167 2.11 22.92 9.43
N LYS A 168 1.32 23.30 8.41
CA LYS A 168 0.37 22.42 7.73
C LYS A 168 1.04 21.45 6.75
N GLY A 169 2.16 21.85 6.16
CA GLY A 169 2.93 21.08 5.19
C GLY A 169 2.51 21.28 3.73
N PHE A 170 1.33 21.84 3.45
CA PHE A 170 0.84 22.03 2.09
C PHE A 170 -0.20 23.15 2.01
N SER A 171 -0.44 23.63 0.78
CA SER A 171 -1.52 24.54 0.42
C SER A 171 -2.26 24.04 -0.82
N LEU A 172 -3.59 24.19 -0.83
CA LEU A 172 -4.40 23.84 -2.00
C LEU A 172 -4.29 24.96 -3.04
N ILE A 173 -4.00 24.57 -4.28
CA ILE A 173 -3.99 25.47 -5.44
C ILE A 173 -5.45 25.63 -5.87
N GLY A 174 -6.14 26.58 -5.24
CA GLY A 174 -7.45 26.99 -5.71
C GLY A 174 -7.33 27.58 -7.11
N LYS A 175 -8.24 27.22 -8.02
CA LYS A 175 -8.57 28.09 -9.16
C LYS A 175 -8.70 29.49 -8.58
N ILE A 176 -7.93 30.44 -9.11
CA ILE A 176 -7.99 31.86 -8.76
C ILE A 176 -9.44 32.17 -8.42
N LYS A 177 -9.77 32.33 -7.13
CA LYS A 177 -10.95 33.11 -6.79
C LYS A 177 -10.65 34.43 -7.46
N SER A 178 -11.42 34.76 -8.50
CA SER A 178 -11.57 36.15 -8.88
C SER A 178 -11.83 36.88 -7.56
N ARG A 179 -10.82 37.56 -7.04
CA ARG A 179 -11.05 38.67 -6.16
C ARG A 179 -11.82 39.62 -7.07
N SER A 180 -13.16 39.53 -7.00
CA SER A 180 -14.01 40.64 -7.41
C SER A 180 -13.42 41.83 -6.68
N CYS A 181 -12.77 42.68 -7.46
CA CYS A 181 -12.28 43.97 -7.01
C CYS A 181 -13.55 44.76 -6.70
N GLY A 182 -13.96 44.73 -5.44
CA GLY A 182 -14.93 45.69 -4.93
C GLY A 182 -14.22 47.03 -4.90
N ASN A 183 -14.32 47.78 -6.00
CA ASN A 183 -14.16 49.22 -5.96
C ASN A 183 -15.13 49.74 -4.89
N LYS A 184 -14.61 50.14 -3.73
CA LYS A 184 -15.30 51.12 -2.89
C LYS A 184 -14.58 52.42 -3.11
N GLU A 185 -15.34 53.31 -3.75
CA GLU A 185 -15.01 54.69 -4.05
C GLU A 185 -14.34 55.37 -2.86
N VAL A 186 -13.28 56.09 -3.20
CA VAL A 186 -12.80 57.23 -2.43
C VAL A 186 -13.87 58.31 -2.56
N SER A 187 -14.71 58.48 -1.55
CA SER A 187 -15.43 59.75 -1.34
C SER A 187 -15.73 59.92 0.15
N GLU A 188 -15.55 61.16 0.62
CA GLU A 188 -16.00 61.68 1.92
C GLU A 188 -15.18 61.39 3.19
N LEU A 189 -14.00 62.00 3.28
CA LEU A 189 -13.48 62.56 4.56
C LEU A 189 -12.84 63.94 4.33
N ILE A 190 -13.64 64.89 3.84
CA ILE A 190 -13.38 66.32 4.05
C ILE A 190 -14.61 66.89 4.77
N SER A 191 -14.69 66.62 6.07
CA SER A 191 -15.49 67.43 7.01
C SER A 191 -14.96 67.23 8.43
N LEU A 192 -13.73 67.70 8.67
CA LEU A 192 -13.22 67.90 10.02
C LEU A 192 -12.06 68.90 9.98
N PHE A 193 -12.36 70.11 9.51
CA PHE A 193 -11.70 71.37 9.88
C PHE A 193 -12.45 72.52 9.20
N LYS A 194 -13.50 73.01 9.86
CA LYS A 194 -14.08 74.35 9.66
C LYS A 194 -14.93 74.72 10.87
N PHE A 195 -14.25 75.18 11.91
CA PHE A 195 -14.47 76.36 12.75
C PHE A 195 -13.87 76.13 14.14
#